data_AF-A0A8J6MXA9-F1
#
_entry.id   AF-A0A8J6MXA9-F1
#
_cell.length_a   1.000
_cell.length_b   1.000
_cell.length_c   1.000
_cell.angle_alpha   90.00
_cell.angle_beta   90.00
_cell.angle_gamma   90.00
#
_symmetry.space_group_name_H-M   'P 1'
#
loop_
_entity.id
_entity.type
_entity.pdbx_description
1 polymer ?
#
loop_
_entity_poly.entity_id
_entity_poly.type
_entity_poly.pdbx_seq_one_letter_code
_entity_poly.pdbx_strand_id
1 'polypeptide(L)'
;MRVKQRVDIDVNYDCADSTGTYNLYWQTLDIDFNIEKEVHYVEPSGSCGGNTPCYLTIQEAIDAAGSRATIKIAEGRYYEDLTLSSPKVLTLQGGWDTAFTTRTSNTTVDSLSISSGTVTAEYLICQ
;
A
#
# COMPACT_ATOMS: atom_id res chain seq x y z
N MET A 1 -8.88 2.70 18.11
CA MET A 1 -7.60 2.84 17.39
C MET A 1 -7.76 3.99 16.41
N ARG A 2 -6.92 5.03 16.46
CA ARG A 2 -6.99 6.19 15.54
C ARG A 2 -5.89 6.04 14.50
N VAL A 3 -6.25 6.01 13.22
CA VAL A 3 -5.31 5.94 12.09
C VAL A 3 -4.74 7.34 11.87
N LYS A 4 -3.41 7.46 11.73
CA LYS A 4 -2.77 8.69 11.25
C LYS A 4 -2.69 8.60 9.73
N GLN A 5 -3.51 9.37 9.03
CA GLN A 5 -3.39 9.57 7.58
C GLN A 5 -2.65 10.90 7.34
N ARG A 6 -1.85 10.95 6.28
CA ARG A 6 -1.29 12.21 5.78
C ARG A 6 -2.41 12.94 5.03
N VAL A 7 -2.56 14.23 5.30
CA VAL A 7 -3.53 15.09 4.62
C VAL A 7 -2.71 16.11 3.87
N ASP A 8 -2.77 16.07 2.54
CA ASP A 8 -2.26 17.14 1.69
C ASP A 8 -3.37 18.19 1.61
N ILE A 9 -3.05 19.40 2.05
CA ILE A 9 -3.99 20.53 2.07
C ILE A 9 -3.56 21.48 0.97
N ASP A 10 -4.35 21.57 -0.10
CA ASP A 10 -4.24 22.65 -1.06
C ASP A 10 -5.17 23.80 -0.64
N VAL A 11 -4.63 25.01 -0.55
CA VAL A 11 -5.40 26.20 -0.21
C VAL A 11 -5.48 27.05 -1.46
N ASN A 12 -6.59 26.93 -2.18
CA ASN A 12 -6.85 27.78 -3.34
C ASN A 12 -7.24 29.19 -2.88
N TYR A 13 -6.46 30.18 -3.30
CA TYR A 13 -6.70 31.59 -2.99
C TYR A 13 -7.46 32.26 -4.13
N ASP A 14 -8.79 32.31 -4.04
CA ASP A 14 -9.61 32.89 -5.11
C ASP A 14 -9.60 34.43 -5.19
N CYS A 15 -9.01 35.15 -4.21
CA CYS A 15 -8.81 36.59 -4.35
C CYS A 15 -7.70 37.19 -3.46
N ALA A 16 -6.94 38.14 -4.03
CA ALA A 16 -6.07 39.05 -3.31
C ALA A 16 -6.79 40.40 -3.12
N ASP A 17 -6.51 41.13 -2.03
CA ASP A 17 -6.99 42.50 -1.86
C ASP A 17 -6.29 43.47 -2.84
N SER A 18 -6.67 44.75 -2.81
CA SER A 18 -6.09 45.79 -3.69
C SER A 18 -4.58 46.03 -3.50
N THR A 19 -3.96 45.38 -2.51
CA THR A 19 -2.52 45.42 -2.24
C THR A 19 -1.79 44.13 -2.63
N GLY A 20 -2.50 43.14 -3.17
CA GLY A 20 -1.95 41.82 -3.46
C GLY A 20 -1.84 40.92 -2.23
N THR A 21 -2.46 41.32 -1.11
CA THR A 21 -2.45 40.55 0.13
C THR A 21 -3.67 39.62 0.16
N TYR A 22 -3.42 38.32 0.28
CA TYR A 22 -4.47 37.32 0.44
C TYR A 22 -4.99 37.31 1.89
N ASN A 23 -6.31 37.35 2.09
CA ASN A 23 -6.93 37.27 3.42
C ASN A 23 -7.75 35.97 3.57
N LEU A 24 -7.73 35.38 4.77
CA LEU A 24 -8.29 34.05 5.08
C LEU A 24 -9.77 34.09 5.52
N TYR A 25 -10.45 35.23 5.39
CA TYR A 25 -11.72 35.48 6.10
C TYR A 25 -12.98 34.88 5.44
N TRP A 26 -12.91 34.46 4.17
CA TRP A 26 -14.07 33.90 3.43
C TRP A 26 -13.71 32.75 2.47
N GLN A 27 -12.73 31.91 2.81
CA GLN A 27 -12.29 30.84 1.92
C GLN A 27 -13.08 29.54 2.14
N THR A 28 -13.50 28.91 1.05
CA THR A 28 -13.90 27.50 1.02
C THR A 28 -12.64 26.65 1.04
N LEU A 29 -12.50 25.81 2.08
CA LEU A 29 -11.43 24.82 2.16
C LEU A 29 -11.90 23.56 1.43
N ASP A 30 -11.32 23.28 0.28
CA ASP A 30 -11.47 21.98 -0.37
C ASP A 30 -10.51 21.00 0.32
N ILE A 31 -11.08 20.10 1.13
CA ILE A 31 -10.32 19.01 1.76
C ILE A 31 -10.48 17.77 0.87
N ASP A 32 -9.46 17.49 0.09
CA ASP A 32 -9.36 16.21 -0.59
C ASP A 32 -8.84 15.14 0.38
N PHE A 33 -9.73 14.23 0.78
CA PHE A 33 -9.32 13.02 1.49
C PHE A 33 -8.72 12.04 0.48
N ASN A 34 -7.44 12.25 0.16
CA ASN A 34 -6.70 11.32 -0.66
C ASN A 34 -6.38 10.07 0.18
N ILE A 35 -7.23 9.05 0.07
CA ILE A 35 -6.90 7.71 0.57
C ILE A 35 -5.93 7.12 -0.46
N GLU A 36 -4.69 7.62 -0.48
CA GLU A 36 -3.66 7.03 -1.32
C GLU A 36 -3.58 5.56 -0.96
N LYS A 37 -3.84 4.73 -1.97
CA LYS A 37 -3.79 3.29 -1.83
C LYS A 37 -2.35 2.94 -1.51
N GLU A 38 -2.07 2.63 -0.25
CA GLU A 38 -0.74 2.21 0.18
C GLU A 38 -0.35 0.94 -0.59
N VAL A 39 0.71 0.99 -1.39
CA VAL A 39 1.22 -0.15 -2.16
C VAL A 39 2.62 -0.50 -1.69
N HIS A 40 2.83 -1.79 -1.39
CA HIS A 40 4.13 -2.38 -1.08
C HIS A 40 4.51 -3.37 -2.16
N TYR A 41 5.81 -3.53 -2.40
CA TYR A 41 6.35 -4.41 -3.43
C TYR A 41 7.27 -5.45 -2.80
N VAL A 42 7.13 -6.71 -3.23
CA VAL A 42 7.92 -7.83 -2.69
C VAL A 42 8.57 -8.59 -3.82
N GLU A 43 9.89 -8.64 -3.82
CA GLU A 43 10.69 -9.32 -4.83
C GLU A 43 12.03 -9.77 -4.23
N PRO A 44 12.43 -11.06 -4.32
CA PRO A 44 13.52 -11.59 -3.50
C PRO A 44 14.91 -11.03 -3.82
N SER A 45 15.12 -10.47 -5.01
CA SER A 45 16.38 -9.78 -5.36
C SER A 45 16.42 -8.32 -4.91
N GLY A 46 15.30 -7.76 -4.42
CA GLY A 46 15.20 -6.40 -3.91
C GLY A 46 15.24 -5.31 -4.99
N SER A 47 15.10 -5.67 -6.26
CA SER A 47 15.02 -4.72 -7.37
C SER A 47 13.65 -4.05 -7.41
N CYS A 48 12.59 -4.83 -7.23
CA CYS A 48 11.18 -4.42 -7.38
C CYS A 48 10.88 -3.53 -8.60
N GLY A 49 11.68 -3.60 -9.68
CA GLY A 49 11.55 -2.72 -10.83
C GLY A 49 11.76 -1.23 -10.51
N GLY A 50 12.45 -0.92 -9.40
CA GLY A 50 12.64 0.43 -8.89
C GLY A 50 11.47 0.97 -8.04
N ASN A 51 10.43 0.17 -7.80
CA ASN A 51 9.31 0.58 -6.97
C ASN A 51 9.66 0.58 -5.48
N THR A 52 9.07 1.51 -4.72
CA THR A 52 9.30 1.65 -3.27
C THR A 52 7.97 1.81 -2.52
N PRO A 53 7.84 1.24 -1.31
CA PRO A 53 8.82 0.42 -0.60
C PRO A 53 8.95 -1.00 -1.19
N CYS A 54 10.19 -1.52 -1.21
CA CYS A 54 10.55 -2.85 -1.71
C CYS A 54 11.06 -3.72 -0.57
N TYR A 55 10.51 -4.94 -0.45
CA TYR A 55 10.84 -5.91 0.58
C TYR A 55 11.32 -7.21 -0.07
N LEU A 56 12.19 -7.93 0.65
CA LEU A 56 12.72 -9.21 0.19
C LEU A 56 11.78 -10.36 0.51
N THR A 57 10.97 -10.21 1.57
CA THR A 57 10.01 -11.22 2.04
C THR A 57 8.60 -10.65 2.11
N ILE A 58 7.60 -11.53 2.03
CA ILE A 58 6.19 -11.14 2.10
C ILE A 58 5.83 -10.74 3.53
N GLN A 59 6.36 -11.44 4.54
CA GLN A 59 6.08 -11.12 5.94
C GLN A 59 6.58 -9.73 6.33
N GLU A 60 7.75 -9.30 5.87
CA GLU A 60 8.25 -7.93 6.11
C GLU A 60 7.30 -6.86 5.57
N ALA A 61 6.74 -7.08 4.37
CA ALA A 61 5.75 -6.17 3.80
C ALA A 61 4.44 -6.19 4.59
N ILE A 62 3.98 -7.35 5.07
CA ILE A 62 2.80 -7.47 5.94
C ILE A 62 2.99 -6.70 7.25
N ASP A 63 4.17 -6.81 7.85
CA ASP A 63 4.51 -6.16 9.11
C ASP A 63 4.59 -4.65 8.95
N ALA A 64 5.22 -4.18 7.87
CA ALA A 64 5.38 -2.77 7.56
C ALA A 64 4.11 -2.07 7.05
N ALA A 65 3.21 -2.81 6.40
CA ALA A 65 1.98 -2.25 5.85
C ALA A 65 1.12 -1.55 6.90
N GLY A 66 0.51 -0.42 6.55
CA GLY A 66 -0.45 0.29 7.36
C GLY A 66 -1.78 -0.45 7.50
N SER A 67 -2.81 0.27 7.94
CA SER A 67 -4.13 -0.33 8.22
C SER A 67 -4.84 -0.87 6.98
N ARG A 68 -4.55 -0.32 5.80
CA ARG A 68 -5.18 -0.68 4.52
C ARG A 68 -4.13 -0.58 3.40
N ALA A 69 -3.69 -1.71 2.87
CA ALA A 69 -2.63 -1.70 1.86
C ALA A 69 -2.81 -2.82 0.82
N THR A 70 -2.18 -2.65 -0.33
CA THR A 70 -1.99 -3.70 -1.32
C THR A 70 -0.52 -4.08 -1.37
N ILE A 71 -0.21 -5.35 -1.17
CA ILE A 71 1.12 -5.90 -1.29
C ILE A 71 1.18 -6.63 -2.62
N LYS A 72 1.91 -6.08 -3.58
CA LYS A 72 2.20 -6.72 -4.85
C LYS A 72 3.43 -7.61 -4.68
N ILE A 73 3.33 -8.85 -5.10
CA ILE A 73 4.37 -9.86 -4.90
C ILE A 73 4.77 -10.42 -6.26
N ALA A 74 6.08 -10.44 -6.52
CA ALA A 74 6.61 -11.06 -7.72
C ALA A 74 6.23 -12.55 -7.77
N GLU A 75 6.10 -13.09 -8.98
CA GLU A 75 5.88 -14.52 -9.17
C GLU A 75 7.02 -15.36 -8.59
N GLY A 76 6.71 -16.61 -8.19
CA GLY A 76 7.71 -17.54 -7.67
C GLY A 76 7.28 -18.27 -6.40
N ARG A 77 8.23 -19.00 -5.80
CA ARG A 77 8.07 -19.70 -4.52
C ARG A 77 8.73 -18.92 -3.40
N TYR A 78 7.94 -18.60 -2.38
CA TYR A 78 8.40 -18.02 -1.13
C TYR A 78 8.19 -19.07 -0.05
N TYR A 79 9.28 -19.51 0.58
CA TYR A 79 9.25 -20.47 1.68
C TYR A 79 8.93 -19.73 2.99
N GLU A 80 7.71 -19.22 3.08
CA GLU A 80 7.23 -18.38 4.17
C GLU A 80 5.91 -18.92 4.74
N ASP A 81 5.84 -18.95 6.07
CA ASP A 81 4.61 -19.11 6.84
C ASP A 81 4.06 -17.73 7.20
N LEU A 82 3.09 -17.25 6.43
CA LEU A 82 2.57 -15.89 6.56
C LEU A 82 1.59 -15.79 7.72
N THR A 83 1.71 -14.71 8.50
CA THR A 83 0.79 -14.43 9.61
C THR A 83 0.28 -12.99 9.56
N LEU A 84 -1.04 -12.84 9.68
CA LEU A 84 -1.68 -11.55 9.98
C LEU A 84 -2.30 -11.60 11.38
N SER A 85 -1.62 -10.95 12.33
CA SER A 85 -2.00 -10.89 13.75
C SER A 85 -2.49 -9.52 14.22
N SER A 86 -2.61 -8.56 13.29
CA SER A 86 -3.04 -7.19 13.56
C SER A 86 -4.29 -6.84 12.75
N PRO A 87 -5.15 -5.91 13.22
CA PRO A 87 -6.42 -5.58 12.58
C PRO A 87 -6.23 -4.70 11.33
N LYS A 88 -5.46 -5.19 10.35
CA LYS A 88 -5.22 -4.56 9.03
C LYS A 88 -6.14 -5.18 7.97
N VAL A 89 -6.38 -4.44 6.90
CA VAL A 89 -7.08 -4.93 5.71
C VAL A 89 -6.06 -4.94 4.56
N LEU A 90 -5.57 -6.13 4.20
CA LEU A 90 -4.52 -6.28 3.21
C LEU A 90 -5.05 -6.97 1.95
N THR A 91 -4.56 -6.55 0.80
CA THR A 91 -4.70 -7.29 -0.45
C THR A 91 -3.32 -7.83 -0.84
N LEU A 92 -3.15 -9.15 -0.80
CA LEU A 92 -1.95 -9.82 -1.30
C LEU A 92 -2.18 -10.18 -2.77
N GLN A 93 -1.44 -9.53 -3.66
CA GLN A 93 -1.53 -9.76 -5.11
C GLN A 93 -0.24 -10.42 -5.60
N GLY A 94 -0.28 -11.74 -5.77
CA GLY A 94 0.81 -12.51 -6.32
C GLY A 94 0.92 -12.43 -7.83
N GLY A 95 1.99 -13.04 -8.35
CA GLY A 95 2.13 -13.34 -9.77
C GLY A 95 2.69 -12.23 -10.64
N TRP A 96 3.22 -11.15 -10.07
CA TRP A 96 3.77 -10.03 -10.85
C TRP A 96 5.12 -10.37 -11.49
N ASP A 97 5.40 -9.80 -12.64
CA ASP A 97 6.78 -9.72 -13.15
C ASP A 97 7.66 -8.86 -12.24
N THR A 98 8.98 -8.94 -12.39
CA THR A 98 9.92 -8.16 -11.57
C THR A 98 9.82 -6.65 -11.79
N ALA A 99 9.16 -6.22 -12.87
CA ALA A 99 8.86 -4.82 -13.17
C ALA A 99 7.52 -4.34 -12.58
N PHE A 100 6.70 -5.23 -12.01
CA PHE A 100 5.36 -4.95 -11.50
C PHE A 100 4.38 -4.32 -12.50
N THR A 101 4.53 -4.68 -13.78
CA THR A 101 3.71 -4.18 -14.89
C THR A 101 2.65 -5.18 -15.32
N THR A 102 2.94 -6.48 -15.24
CA THR A 102 2.03 -7.55 -15.68
C THR A 102 2.02 -8.70 -14.68
N ARG A 103 0.88 -9.42 -14.61
CA ARG A 103 0.80 -10.69 -13.87
C ARG A 103 1.04 -11.85 -14.82
N THR A 104 2.17 -12.51 -14.66
CA THR A 104 2.67 -13.56 -15.55
C THR A 104 2.39 -14.97 -15.02
N SER A 105 2.23 -15.15 -13.70
CA SER A 105 1.98 -16.45 -13.06
C SER A 105 1.29 -16.32 -11.68
N ASN A 106 1.52 -17.27 -10.77
CA ASN A 106 1.11 -17.23 -9.37
C ASN A 106 2.33 -17.07 -8.45
N THR A 107 2.09 -16.56 -7.25
CA THR A 107 3.02 -16.65 -6.13
C THR A 107 2.62 -17.81 -5.22
N THR A 108 3.57 -18.60 -4.77
CA THR A 108 3.33 -19.75 -3.88
C THR A 108 3.98 -19.52 -2.52
N VAL A 109 3.26 -19.87 -1.45
CA VAL A 109 3.68 -19.76 -0.04
C VAL A 109 3.40 -21.06 0.70
N ASP A 110 4.06 -21.27 1.85
CA ASP A 110 3.87 -22.48 2.65
C ASP A 110 2.52 -22.43 3.38
N SER A 111 2.22 -21.31 4.05
CA SER A 111 0.94 -21.13 4.74
C SER A 111 0.52 -19.66 4.85
N LEU A 112 -0.77 -19.43 5.13
CA LEU A 112 -1.33 -18.13 5.48
C LEU A 112 -2.30 -18.29 6.65
N SER A 113 -1.93 -17.72 7.79
CA SER A 113 -2.74 -17.71 9.01
C SER A 113 -3.22 -16.30 9.36
N ILE A 114 -4.51 -16.14 9.59
CA ILE A 114 -5.14 -14.85 9.89
C ILE A 114 -5.82 -14.96 11.24
N SER A 115 -5.23 -14.33 12.25
CA SER A 115 -5.79 -14.29 13.62
C SER A 115 -6.48 -12.95 13.92
N SER A 116 -6.16 -11.90 13.17
CA SER A 116 -6.83 -10.60 13.24
C SER A 116 -6.77 -9.89 11.88
N GLY A 117 -7.75 -9.05 11.57
CA GLY A 117 -7.81 -8.31 10.31
C GLY A 117 -8.50 -9.05 9.17
N THR A 118 -8.16 -8.69 7.93
CA THR A 118 -8.76 -9.24 6.71
C THR A 118 -7.73 -9.29 5.60
N VAL A 119 -7.67 -10.42 4.89
CA VAL A 119 -6.81 -10.58 3.71
C VAL A 119 -7.67 -10.92 2.51
N THR A 120 -7.46 -10.21 1.40
CA THR A 120 -7.85 -10.64 0.06
C THR A 120 -6.62 -11.21 -0.62
N ALA A 121 -6.65 -12.48 -1.00
CA ALA A 121 -5.56 -13.13 -1.72
C ALA A 121 -5.92 -13.28 -3.21
N GLU A 122 -5.05 -12.79 -4.08
CA GLU A 122 -5.17 -12.90 -5.53
C GLU A 122 -3.90 -13.54 -6.10
N TYR A 123 -4.03 -14.56 -6.96
CA TYR A 123 -2.89 -15.25 -7.58
C TYR A 123 -1.87 -15.78 -6.55
N LEU A 124 -2.37 -16.12 -5.36
CA LEU A 124 -1.60 -16.70 -4.27
C LEU A 124 -2.03 -18.15 -4.06
N ILE A 125 -1.08 -19.06 -4.01
CA ILE A 125 -1.30 -20.49 -3.80
C ILE A 125 -0.60 -20.91 -2.51
N CYS A 126 -1.33 -21.54 -1.59
CA CYS A 126 -0.74 -22.25 -0.45
C CYS A 126 -0.47 -23.70 -0.87
N GLN A 127 0.76 -24.17 -0.68
CA GLN A 127 1.18 -25.54 -1.02
C GLN A 127 2.18 -26.07 -0.01
#